data_AF-A0A317Z651-F1
#
_entry.id   AF-A0A317Z651-F1
#
_cell.length_a   1.000
_cell.length_b   1.000
_cell.length_c   1.000
_cell.angle_alpha   90.00
_cell.angle_beta   90.00
_cell.angle_gamma   90.00
#
_symmetry.space_group_name_H-M   'P 1'
#
loop_
_entity.id
_entity.type
_entity.pdbx_description
1 polymer ?
#
loop_
_entity_poly.entity_id
_entity_poly.type
_entity_poly.pdbx_seq_one_letter_code
_entity_poly.pdbx_strand_id
1 'polypeptide(L)'
;KEKGYAETLSGQIFDLILKFADYGFPRAHAVSYSKIAYIMTYLKVHYPAYFYANILSNVIGNDTKTNMMIQEAKQQHITIHGPHINKSQWRYVATQEGVYISLGAIKG
;
A
#
# COMPACT_ATOMS: atom_id res chain seq x y z
N LYS A 1 -6.02 14.56 -45.20
CA LYS A 1 -6.89 14.85 -46.37
C LYS A 1 -7.97 13.78 -46.58
N GLU A 2 -7.67 12.48 -46.61
CA GLU A 2 -8.69 11.41 -46.78
C GLU A 2 -9.81 11.38 -45.73
N LYS A 3 -9.50 11.69 -44.47
CA LYS A 3 -10.49 11.80 -43.38
C LYS A 3 -11.12 13.21 -43.22
N GLY A 4 -10.90 14.13 -44.17
CA GLY A 4 -11.48 15.48 -44.13
C GLY A 4 -10.80 16.50 -43.21
N TYR A 5 -9.76 16.14 -42.46
CA TYR A 5 -9.04 17.08 -41.58
C TYR A 5 -8.04 17.97 -42.33
N ALA A 6 -7.93 19.22 -41.87
CA ALA A 6 -6.90 20.16 -42.29
C ALA A 6 -5.49 19.61 -41.97
N GLU A 7 -4.53 19.89 -42.86
CA GLU A 7 -3.16 19.38 -42.76
C GLU A 7 -2.43 19.94 -41.54
N THR A 8 -2.61 21.23 -41.26
CA THR A 8 -2.06 21.91 -40.07
C THR A 8 -2.55 21.28 -38.76
N LEU A 9 -3.84 20.97 -38.67
CA LEU A 9 -4.43 20.28 -37.51
C LEU A 9 -3.83 18.88 -37.33
N SER A 10 -3.63 18.15 -38.42
CA SER A 10 -3.07 16.80 -38.38
C SER A 10 -1.62 16.81 -37.89
N GLY A 11 -0.81 17.79 -38.35
CA GLY A 11 0.55 18.00 -37.86
C GLY A 11 0.60 18.31 -36.36
N GLN A 12 -0.27 19.21 -35.89
CA GLN A 12 -0.36 19.56 -34.47
C GLN A 12 -0.73 18.37 -33.58
N ILE A 13 -1.67 17.52 -34.00
CA ILE A 13 -2.04 16.30 -33.26
C ILE A 13 -0.87 15.32 -33.20
N PHE A 14 -0.15 15.14 -34.31
CA PHE A 14 1.00 14.25 -34.35
C PHE A 14 2.13 14.73 -33.42
N ASP A 15 2.44 16.02 -33.43
CA ASP A 15 3.42 16.62 -32.51
C ASP A 15 3.04 16.42 -31.05
N LEU A 16 1.74 16.48 -30.73
CA LEU A 16 1.24 16.21 -29.38
C LEU A 16 1.40 14.73 -29.00
N ILE A 17 1.12 13.80 -29.93
CA ILE A 17 1.34 12.37 -29.72
C ILE A 17 2.81 12.08 -29.47
N LEU A 18 3.72 12.65 -30.25
CA LEU A 18 5.17 12.50 -30.06
C LEU A 18 5.61 13.00 -28.69
N LYS A 19 5.17 14.20 -28.29
CA LYS A 19 5.44 14.72 -26.95
C LYS A 19 4.92 13.81 -25.86
N PHE A 20 3.71 13.27 -26.00
CA PHE A 20 3.12 12.36 -25.01
C PHE A 20 3.79 11.00 -24.97
N ALA A 21 4.34 10.51 -26.08
CA ALA A 21 4.96 9.19 -26.17
C ALA A 21 6.14 9.02 -25.20
N ASP A 22 6.86 10.09 -24.88
CA ASP A 22 7.98 10.08 -23.93
C ASP A 22 7.56 9.78 -22.48
N TYR A 23 6.30 10.04 -22.10
CA TYR A 23 5.79 9.86 -20.74
C TYR A 23 4.43 9.14 -20.67
N GLY A 24 3.96 8.61 -21.79
CA GLY A 24 2.71 7.88 -21.89
C GLY A 24 2.80 6.58 -21.10
N PHE A 25 1.86 6.39 -20.16
CA PHE A 25 1.87 5.22 -19.28
C PHE A 25 0.85 4.16 -19.70
N PRO A 26 1.18 2.85 -19.66
CA PRO A 26 0.23 1.80 -19.98
C PRO A 26 -0.99 1.79 -19.06
N ARG A 27 -2.16 2.13 -19.61
CA ARG A 27 -3.43 2.21 -18.84
C ARG A 27 -3.76 0.92 -18.11
N ALA A 28 -3.55 -0.24 -18.73
CA ALA A 28 -3.85 -1.54 -18.12
C ALA A 28 -3.04 -1.77 -16.82
N HIS A 29 -1.76 -1.36 -16.82
CA HIS A 29 -0.90 -1.44 -15.65
C HIS A 29 -1.37 -0.48 -14.55
N ALA A 30 -1.65 0.79 -14.90
CA ALA A 30 -2.14 1.78 -13.96
C ALA A 30 -3.44 1.34 -13.27
N VAL A 31 -4.40 0.83 -14.04
CA VAL A 31 -5.70 0.37 -13.51
C VAL A 31 -5.52 -0.82 -12.55
N SER A 32 -4.67 -1.79 -12.91
CA SER A 32 -4.45 -2.98 -12.09
C SER A 32 -3.83 -2.63 -10.72
N TYR A 33 -2.80 -1.78 -10.70
CA TYR A 33 -2.18 -1.34 -9.45
C TYR A 33 -3.09 -0.43 -8.64
N SER A 34 -3.83 0.47 -9.28
CA SER A 34 -4.79 1.35 -8.60
C SER A 34 -5.87 0.54 -7.88
N LYS A 35 -6.34 -0.57 -8.47
CA LYS A 35 -7.31 -1.47 -7.82
C LYS A 35 -6.76 -2.07 -6.53
N ILE A 36 -5.52 -2.56 -6.55
CA ILE A 36 -4.88 -3.12 -5.34
C ILE A 36 -4.69 -2.04 -4.28
N ALA A 37 -4.19 -0.87 -4.67
CA ALA A 37 -4.01 0.26 -3.76
C ALA A 37 -5.33 0.70 -3.11
N TYR A 38 -6.41 0.72 -3.89
CA TYR A 38 -7.75 1.02 -3.40
C TYR A 38 -8.22 -0.02 -2.36
N ILE A 39 -8.08 -1.31 -2.65
CA ILE A 39 -8.44 -2.39 -1.71
C ILE A 39 -7.62 -2.28 -0.42
N MET A 40 -6.31 -2.07 -0.52
CA MET A 40 -5.43 -1.91 0.64
C MET A 40 -5.83 -0.69 1.49
N THR A 41 -6.17 0.42 0.83
CA THR A 41 -6.63 1.64 1.51
C THR A 41 -7.97 1.41 2.20
N TYR A 42 -8.90 0.72 1.55
CA TYR A 42 -10.18 0.35 2.16
C TYR A 42 -9.97 -0.48 3.43
N LEU A 43 -9.11 -1.50 3.40
CA LEU A 43 -8.77 -2.29 4.59
C LEU A 43 -8.09 -1.46 5.67
N LYS A 44 -7.18 -0.56 5.28
CA LYS A 44 -6.49 0.34 6.21
C LYS A 44 -7.46 1.29 6.92
N VAL A 45 -8.47 1.81 6.22
CA VAL A 45 -9.46 2.75 6.79
C VAL A 45 -10.50 2.03 7.63
N HIS A 46 -11.04 0.91 7.17
CA HIS A 46 -12.18 0.25 7.83
C HIS A 46 -11.78 -0.89 8.78
N TYR A 47 -10.59 -1.46 8.62
CA TYR A 47 -10.04 -2.55 9.45
C TYR A 47 -8.58 -2.28 9.85
N PRO A 48 -8.26 -1.10 10.40
CA PRO A 48 -6.87 -0.65 10.62
C PRO A 48 -6.04 -1.63 11.46
N ALA A 49 -6.57 -2.11 12.59
CA ALA A 49 -5.84 -3.04 13.45
C ALA A 49 -5.41 -4.32 12.72
N TYR A 50 -6.33 -4.91 11.93
CA TYR A 50 -6.04 -6.10 11.12
C TYR A 50 -5.06 -5.79 9.98
N PHE A 51 -5.19 -4.63 9.34
CA PHE A 51 -4.26 -4.18 8.32
C PHE A 51 -2.84 -4.08 8.86
N TYR A 52 -2.63 -3.31 9.94
CA TYR A 52 -1.29 -3.12 10.51
C TYR A 52 -0.72 -4.39 11.13
N ALA A 53 -1.52 -5.26 11.75
CA ALA A 53 -1.04 -6.56 12.21
C ALA A 53 -0.48 -7.42 11.05
N ASN A 54 -1.16 -7.43 9.90
CA ASN A 54 -0.67 -8.16 8.73
C ASN A 54 0.58 -7.52 8.12
N ILE A 55 0.62 -6.18 7.99
CA ILE A 55 1.79 -5.46 7.49
C ILE A 55 3.01 -5.69 8.39
N LEU A 56 2.85 -5.59 9.71
CA LEU A 56 3.89 -5.86 10.69
C LEU A 56 4.39 -7.31 10.61
N SER A 57 3.48 -8.27 10.41
CA SER A 57 3.84 -9.68 10.24
C SER A 57 4.69 -9.93 8.99
N ASN A 58 4.49 -9.16 7.92
CA ASN A 58 5.26 -9.27 6.68
C ASN A 58 6.66 -8.66 6.76
N VAL A 59 6.97 -7.90 7.81
CA VAL A 59 8.26 -7.22 7.99
C VAL A 59 9.03 -7.72 9.23
N ILE A 60 8.61 -8.84 9.83
CA ILE A 60 9.37 -9.51 10.89
C ILE A 60 10.81 -9.76 10.41
N GLY A 61 11.79 -9.45 11.26
CA GLY A 61 13.22 -9.50 10.94
C GLY A 61 13.78 -8.25 10.27
N ASN A 62 12.94 -7.27 9.94
CA ASN A 62 13.36 -5.94 9.48
C ASN A 62 12.97 -4.88 10.51
N ASP A 63 13.89 -4.58 11.43
CA ASP A 63 13.66 -3.64 12.54
C ASP A 63 13.30 -2.24 12.05
N THR A 64 13.95 -1.76 10.98
CA THR A 64 13.68 -0.43 10.40
C THR A 64 12.24 -0.32 9.91
N LYS A 65 11.78 -1.29 9.10
CA LYS A 65 10.39 -1.30 8.59
C LYS A 65 9.40 -1.54 9.72
N THR A 66 9.72 -2.41 10.66
CA THR A 66 8.87 -2.67 11.83
C THR A 66 8.63 -1.39 12.62
N ASN A 67 9.69 -0.63 12.92
CA ASN A 67 9.58 0.64 13.63
C ASN A 67 8.75 1.67 12.86
N MET A 68 8.95 1.80 11.55
CA MET A 68 8.14 2.71 10.71
C MET A 68 6.65 2.37 10.80
N MET A 69 6.29 1.09 10.66
CA MET A 69 4.91 0.63 10.69
C MET A 69 4.28 0.74 12.09
N ILE A 70 5.04 0.53 13.17
CA ILE A 70 4.58 0.74 14.55
C ILE A 70 4.26 2.22 14.78
N GLN A 71 5.11 3.14 14.32
CA GLN A 71 4.87 4.58 14.47
C GLN A 71 3.62 5.01 13.71
N GLU A 72 3.45 4.51 12.49
CA GLU A 72 2.26 4.78 11.69
C GLU A 72 0.98 4.22 12.35
N ALA A 73 1.01 3.00 12.86
CA ALA A 73 -0.12 2.40 13.58
C ALA A 73 -0.52 3.23 14.81
N LYS A 74 0.48 3.74 15.56
CA LYS A 74 0.23 4.65 16.70
C LYS A 74 -0.41 5.96 16.28
N GLN A 75 -0.01 6.53 15.13
CA GLN A 75 -0.65 7.73 14.56
C GLN A 75 -2.10 7.48 14.15
N GLN A 76 -2.45 6.24 13.81
CA GLN A 76 -3.83 5.81 13.57
C GLN A 76 -4.58 5.40 14.86
N HIS A 77 -4.06 5.78 16.03
CA HIS A 77 -4.64 5.47 17.35
C HIS A 77 -4.79 3.97 17.65
N ILE A 78 -3.92 3.14 17.06
CA ILE A 78 -3.90 1.69 17.33
C ILE A 78 -2.92 1.43 18.48
N THR A 79 -3.43 0.85 19.56
CA THR A 79 -2.59 0.41 20.68
C THR A 79 -1.79 -0.82 20.29
N ILE A 80 -0.46 -0.75 20.45
CA ILE A 80 0.46 -1.87 20.26
C ILE A 80 0.84 -2.42 21.64
N HIS A 81 0.44 -3.65 21.92
CA HIS A 81 0.72 -4.35 23.17
C HIS A 81 2.01 -5.14 23.09
N GLY A 82 2.71 -5.24 24.22
CA GLY A 82 3.85 -6.13 24.39
C GLY A 82 3.50 -7.60 24.11
N PRO A 83 4.50 -8.48 23.94
CA PRO A 83 4.25 -9.91 23.78
C PRO A 83 3.54 -10.46 25.02
N HIS A 84 2.55 -11.33 24.80
CA HIS A 84 1.74 -11.90 25.86
C HIS A 84 1.57 -13.41 25.65
N ILE A 85 1.89 -14.21 26.66
CA ILE A 85 1.96 -15.69 26.56
C ILE A 85 0.67 -16.31 26.00
N ASN A 86 -0.49 -15.81 26.42
CA ASN A 86 -1.80 -16.37 26.00
C ASN A 86 -2.44 -15.68 24.78
N LYS A 87 -1.89 -14.56 24.30
CA LYS A 87 -2.54 -13.73 23.26
C LYS A 87 -1.67 -13.55 22.01
N SER A 88 -0.36 -13.44 22.18
CA SER A 88 0.59 -13.35 21.06
C SER A 88 0.72 -14.69 20.35
N GLN A 89 1.00 -14.63 19.04
CA GLN A 89 1.33 -15.78 18.21
C GLN A 89 2.66 -15.54 17.49
N TRP A 90 3.07 -16.47 16.63
CA TRP A 90 4.26 -16.29 15.79
C TRP A 90 4.15 -15.04 14.90
N ARG A 91 2.94 -14.64 14.49
CA ARG A 91 2.66 -13.40 13.76
C ARG A 91 2.05 -12.34 14.70
N TYR A 92 2.01 -11.08 14.26
CA TYR A 92 1.29 -10.04 14.99
C TYR A 92 -0.21 -10.33 14.92
N VAL A 93 -0.92 -10.11 16.02
CA VAL A 93 -2.34 -10.46 16.15
C VAL A 93 -3.16 -9.22 16.49
N ALA A 94 -4.19 -8.94 15.69
CA ALA A 94 -5.15 -7.90 15.97
C ALA A 94 -6.30 -8.44 16.85
N THR A 95 -6.69 -7.66 17.86
CA THR A 95 -7.76 -7.95 18.81
C THR A 95 -8.60 -6.69 19.03
N GLN A 96 -9.68 -6.79 19.81
CA GLN A 96 -10.47 -5.62 20.21
C GLN A 96 -9.67 -4.63 21.06
N GLU A 97 -8.64 -5.09 21.78
CA GLU A 97 -7.79 -4.25 22.64
C GLU A 97 -6.67 -3.55 21.86
N GLY A 98 -6.42 -3.94 20.60
CA GLY A 98 -5.29 -3.48 19.79
C GLY A 98 -4.49 -4.63 19.18
N VAL A 99 -3.24 -4.37 18.83
CA VAL A 99 -2.34 -5.34 18.18
C VAL A 99 -1.30 -5.85 19.16
N TYR A 100 -1.22 -7.17 19.35
CA TYR A 100 -0.17 -7.82 20.13
C TYR A 100 1.06 -8.09 19.28
N ILE A 101 2.24 -7.80 19.83
CA ILE A 101 3.53 -8.10 19.21
C ILE A 101 3.68 -9.60 18.97
N SER A 102 4.27 -9.93 17.81
CA SER A 102 4.66 -11.27 17.40
C SER A 102 5.73 -11.87 18.33
N LEU A 103 5.57 -13.14 18.68
CA LEU A 103 6.63 -13.92 19.36
C LEU A 103 7.87 -14.10 18.48
N GLY A 104 7.70 -14.17 17.16
CA GLY A 104 8.80 -14.23 16.19
C GLY A 104 9.59 -12.93 16.04
N ALA A 105 9.10 -11.82 16.61
CA ALA A 105 9.84 -10.56 16.66
C ALA A 105 10.76 -10.45 17.91
N ILE A 106 10.65 -11.38 18.87
CA ILE A 106 11.49 -11.39 20.07
C ILE A 106 12.87 -11.94 19.69
N LYS A 107 13.92 -11.18 20.00
CA LYS A 107 15.31 -11.64 19.87
C LYS A 107 15.65 -12.49 21.12
N GLY A 108 16.16 -13.69 20.88
CA GLY A 108 16.69 -14.59 21.91
C GLY A 108 18.18 -14.39 22.13
#